data_AF-A0A8T1A5I8-F1
#
_entry.id   AF-A0A8T1A5I8-F1
#
_cell.length_a   1.000
_cell.length_b   1.000
_cell.length_c   1.000
_cell.angle_alpha   90.00
_cell.angle_beta   90.00
_cell.angle_gamma   90.00
#
_symmetry.space_group_name_H-M   'P 1'
#
loop_
_entity.id
_entity.type
_entity.pdbx_description
1 polymer ?
#
loop_
_entity_poly.entity_id
_entity_poly.type
_entity_poly.pdbx_seq_one_letter_code
_entity_poly.pdbx_strand_id
1 'polypeptide(L)' 'MHHIERLCQESGKNVFCTIHQPSSSVYEMLTNLVILSDGHLVYFGAASSALNHFFTLGYV' A
#
# COMPACT_ATOMS: atom_id res chain seq x y z
N MET A 1 7.75 -9.20 8.07
CA MET A 1 6.84 -9.15 6.91
C MET A 1 7.25 -10.10 5.77
N HIS A 2 8.50 -10.61 5.74
CA HIS A 2 8.97 -11.63 4.78
C HIS A 2 8.14 -12.92 4.66
N HIS A 3 7.44 -13.35 5.72
CA HIS A 3 6.54 -14.50 5.60
C HIS A 3 5.35 -14.21 4.69
N ILE A 4 4.81 -12.98 4.73
CA ILE A 4 3.72 -12.57 3.86
C ILE A 4 4.18 -12.47 2.40
N GLU A 5 5.38 -11.94 2.15
CA GLU A 5 5.96 -11.94 0.80
C GLU A 5 6.06 -13.34 0.20
N ARG A 6 6.54 -14.32 0.99
CA ARG A 6 6.60 -15.72 0.55
C ARG A 6 5.21 -16.29 0.26
N LEU A 7 4.21 -16.00 1.09
CA LEU A 7 2.83 -16.41 0.81
C LEU A 7 2.30 -15.85 -0.51
N CYS A 8 2.63 -14.60 -0.84
CA CYS A 8 2.25 -13.98 -2.10
C CYS A 8 2.99 -14.59 -3.30
N GLN A 9 4.32 -14.70 -3.21
CA GLN A 9 5.18 -15.11 -4.33
C GLN A 9 5.17 -16.61 -4.59
N GLU A 10 5.29 -17.43 -3.54
CA GLU A 10 5.48 -18.88 -3.65
C GLU A 10 4.15 -19.63 -3.63
N SER A 11 3.19 -19.16 -2.83
CA SER A 11 1.89 -19.83 -2.66
C SER A 11 0.77 -19.22 -3.52
N GLY A 12 1.05 -18.15 -4.28
CA GLY A 12 0.08 -17.48 -5.14
C GLY A 12 -1.11 -16.88 -4.39
N LYS A 13 -0.95 -16.55 -3.11
CA LYS A 13 -2.04 -16.04 -2.27
C LYS A 13 -2.16 -14.52 -2.39
N ASN A 14 -3.40 -14.04 -2.46
CA ASN A 14 -3.70 -12.62 -2.30
C ASN A 14 -3.85 -12.30 -0.81
N VAL A 15 -3.07 -11.35 -0.32
CA VAL A 15 -3.11 -10.91 1.08
C VAL A 15 -3.61 -9.48 1.15
N PHE A 16 -4.66 -9.28 1.95
CA PHE A 16 -5.17 -7.97 2.31
C PHE A 16 -4.95 -7.75 3.80
N CYS A 17 -4.37 -6.61 4.17
CA CYS A 17 -4.13 -6.27 5.56
C CYS A 17 -4.26 -4.77 5.79
N THR A 18 -4.60 -4.40 7.03
CA THR A 18 -4.56 -3.02 7.51
C THR A 18 -3.33 -2.87 8.40
N ILE A 19 -2.51 -1.86 8.13
CA ILE A 19 -1.29 -1.60 8.90
C ILE A 19 -1.43 -0.21 9.53
N HIS A 20 -1.50 -0.17 10.85
CA HIS A 20 -1.45 1.10 11.57
C HIS A 20 -0.01 1.58 11.62
N GLN A 21 0.28 2.73 10.97
CA GLN A 21 1.60 3.37 10.93
C GLN A 21 2.72 2.44 10.39
N PRO A 22 2.72 2.12 9.09
CA PRO A 22 3.79 1.33 8.50
C PRO A 22 5.13 2.10 8.57
N SER A 23 6.22 1.38 8.84
CA SER A 23 7.55 1.89 8.55
C SER A 23 7.76 2.01 7.03
N SER A 24 8.75 2.80 6.60
CA SER A 24 9.09 2.92 5.17
C SER A 24 9.40 1.56 4.54
N SER A 25 10.11 0.69 5.26
CA SER A 25 10.40 -0.68 4.80
C SER A 25 9.15 -1.52 4.59
N VAL A 26 8.11 -1.35 5.40
CA VAL A 26 6.83 -2.06 5.21
C VAL A 26 6.05 -1.46 4.05
N TYR A 27 6.09 -0.13 3.89
CA TYR A 27 5.46 0.56 2.76
C TYR A 27 6.02 0.07 1.41
N GLU A 28 7.33 -0.08 1.29
CA GLU A 28 8.02 -0.55 0.07
C GLU A 28 7.62 -1.97 -0.36
N MET A 29 7.10 -2.79 0.56
CA MET A 29 6.64 -4.14 0.28
C MET A 29 5.22 -4.19 -0.28
N LEU A 30 4.46 -3.09 -0.20
CA LEU A 30 3.07 -3.06 -0.65
C LEU A 30 3.01 -2.99 -2.18
N THR A 31 2.29 -3.92 -2.80
CA THR A 31 2.02 -3.86 -4.24
C THR A 31 0.93 -2.85 -4.55
N ASN A 32 -0.15 -2.87 -3.76
CA ASN A 32 -1.27 -1.94 -3.85
C ASN A 32 -1.48 -1.24 -2.51
N LEU A 33 -1.90 0.02 -2.55
CA LEU A 33 -2.19 0.86 -1.40
C LEU A 33 -3.65 1.30 -1.44
N VAL A 34 -4.34 1.16 -0.31
CA VAL A 34 -5.65 1.75 -0.06
C VAL A 34 -5.47 2.77 1.06
N ILE A 35 -5.82 4.03 0.80
CA ILE A 35 -5.88 5.08 1.82
C ILE A 35 -7.33 5.46 2.01
N LEU A 36 -7.78 5.37 3.27
CA LEU A 36 -9.10 5.82 3.69
C LEU A 36 -8.95 7.00 4.64
N SER A 37 -9.87 7.97 4.54
CA SER A 37 -10.04 9.04 5.53
C SER A 37 -11.53 9.15 5.84
N ASP A 38 -11.90 9.08 7.12
CA ASP A 38 -13.28 9.16 7.59
C ASP A 38 -14.25 8.26 6.80
N GLY A 39 -13.84 7.03 6.50
CA GLY A 39 -14.65 6.05 5.76
C GLY A 39 -14.70 6.26 4.24
N HIS A 40 -14.04 7.30 3.72
CA HIS A 40 -14.01 7.64 2.29
C HIS A 40 -12.70 7.20 1.66
N LEU A 41 -12.78 6.72 0.40
CA LEU A 41 -11.61 6.36 -0.38
C LEU A 41 -10.86 7.60 -0.83
N VAL A 42 -9.61 7.73 -0.38
CA VAL A 42 -8.70 8.80 -0.80
C VAL A 42 -7.82 8.33 -1.95
N TYR A 43 -7.31 7.10 -1.88
CA TYR A 43 -6.46 6.51 -2.92
C TYR A 43 -6.64 5.00 -2.99
N PHE A 44 -6.71 4.46 -4.21
CA PHE A 44 -6.54 3.04 -4.48
C PHE A 44 -5.72 2.83 -5.74
N GLY A 45 -4.63 2.08 -5.64
CA GLY A 45 -3.77 1.76 -6.78
C GLY A 45 -2.42 1.22 -6.36
N ALA A 46 -1.49 1.17 -7.31
CA ALA A 46 -0.13 0.71 -7.04
C ALA A 46 0.56 1.63 -6.01
N ALA A 47 1.15 1.07 -4.95
CA ALA A 47 1.80 1.88 -3.91
C ALA A 47 2.91 2.78 -4.47
N SER A 48 3.59 2.34 -5.53
CA SER A 48 4.61 3.09 -6.26
C SER A 48 4.08 4.35 -6.96
N SER A 49 2.79 4.41 -7.27
CA SER A 49 2.16 5.54 -7.96
C SER A 49 1.51 6.55 -7.01
N ALA A 50 1.40 6.23 -5.71
CA ALA A 50 0.70 7.06 -4.73
C ALA A 50 1.35 8.44 -4.56
N LEU A 51 2.68 8.52 -4.46
CA LEU A 51 3.38 9.80 -4.32
C LEU A 51 3.13 10.72 -5.51
N ASN A 52 3.23 10.20 -6.74
CA ASN A 52 2.94 10.98 -7.93
C ASN A 52 1.48 11.42 -7.96
N HIS A 53 0.54 10.58 -7.55
CA HIS A 53 -0.87 10.95 -7.45
C HIS A 53 -1.07 12.20 -6.56
N PHE A 54 -0.55 12.19 -5.33
CA PHE A 54 -0.67 13.35 -4.43
C PHE A 54 0.12 14.56 -4.92
N PHE A 55 1.27 14.36 -5.58
CA PHE A 55 2.02 15.43 -6.21
C PHE A 55 1.19 16.15 -7.28
N THR A 56 0.46 15.42 -8.13
CA THR A 56 -0.42 16.04 -9.14
C THR A 56 -1.59 16.83 -8.56
N LEU A 57 -1.94 16.60 -7.29
CA LEU A 57 -2.95 17.34 -6.55
C LEU A 57 -2.39 18.57 -5.82
N GLY A 58 -1.08 18.83 -5.90
CA GLY A 58 -0.42 19.98 -5.30
C GLY A 58 0.14 19.75 -3.89
N TYR A 59 0.23 18.49 -3.44
CA TYR A 59 0.91 18.15 -2.18
C TYR A 59 2.40 17.91 -2.43
N VAL A 60 3.27 18.57 -1.65
CA VAL A 60 4.74 18.57 -1.76
C VAL A 60 5.40 18.02 -0.51
#